data_AF-A0A658NHQ3-F1
#
_entry.id   AF-A0A658NHQ3-F1
#
_cell.length_a   1.000
_cell.length_b   1.000
_cell.length_c   1.000
_cell.angle_alpha   90.00
_cell.angle_beta   90.00
_cell.angle_gamma   90.00
#
_symmetry.space_group_name_H-M   'P 1'
#
loop_
_entity.id
_entity.type
_entity.pdbx_description
1 polymer ?
#
loop_
_entity_poly.entity_id
_entity_poly.type
_entity_poly.pdbx_seq_one_letter_code
_entity_poly.pdbx_strand_id
1 'polypeptide(L)'
;RSFLHTMANLAVAGAALSHAPAALAAHPAKTGARTLSFAHTHTGENLRFVYAVKGEYIPEALKKLNYLLRDHHSGQIGRMD
;
A
#
# COMPACT_ATOMS: atom_id res chain seq x y z
N ARG A 1 -26.20 -42.52 -4.02
CA ARG A 1 -27.05 -41.63 -4.86
C ARG A 1 -27.67 -40.56 -3.96
N SER A 2 -26.90 -39.54 -3.57
CA SER A 2 -27.43 -38.27 -3.08
C SER A 2 -26.26 -37.30 -2.92
N PHE A 3 -25.90 -36.65 -4.02
CA PHE A 3 -24.91 -35.57 -4.03
C PHE A 3 -25.49 -34.30 -4.69
N LEU A 4 -26.79 -34.29 -5.00
CA LEU A 4 -27.45 -33.29 -5.84
C LEU A 4 -28.65 -32.61 -5.16
N HIS A 5 -28.58 -32.39 -3.84
CA HIS A 5 -29.58 -31.58 -3.13
C HIS A 5 -29.02 -30.41 -2.32
N THR A 6 -27.70 -30.17 -2.32
CA THR A 6 -27.09 -29.09 -1.51
C THR A 6 -26.76 -27.82 -2.29
N MET A 7 -27.13 -27.74 -3.58
CA MET A 7 -26.80 -26.59 -4.46
C MET A 7 -28.01 -25.71 -4.81
N ALA A 8 -28.94 -25.57 -3.87
CA ALA A 8 -30.09 -24.70 -4.05
C ALA A 8 -30.33 -23.89 -2.78
N ASN A 9 -29.45 -22.93 -2.46
CA ASN A 9 -29.72 -21.78 -1.59
C ASN A 9 -28.47 -20.87 -1.44
N LEU A 10 -27.96 -20.32 -2.55
CA LEU A 10 -27.07 -19.15 -2.45
C LEU A 10 -27.23 -18.22 -3.66
N ALA A 11 -28.48 -17.87 -3.94
CA ALA A 11 -28.81 -16.70 -4.74
C ALA A 11 -29.52 -15.71 -3.80
N VAL A 12 -29.12 -14.44 -3.85
CA VAL A 12 -29.53 -13.30 -2.99
C VAL A 12 -28.57 -13.03 -1.81
N ALA A 13 -27.42 -12.44 -2.14
CA ALA A 13 -26.72 -11.50 -1.26
C ALA A 13 -25.90 -10.50 -2.12
N GLY A 14 -26.51 -9.97 -3.18
CA GLY A 14 -25.86 -9.04 -4.12
C GLY A 14 -25.89 -7.56 -3.72
N ALA A 15 -26.32 -7.21 -2.50
CA ALA A 15 -26.62 -5.82 -2.11
C ALA A 15 -25.89 -5.34 -0.84
N ALA A 16 -24.79 -5.98 -0.44
CA ALA A 16 -24.07 -5.63 0.81
C ALA A 16 -22.68 -5.01 0.62
N LEU A 17 -22.26 -4.68 -0.62
CA LEU A 17 -20.94 -4.06 -0.86
C LEU A 17 -20.95 -2.52 -0.81
N SER A 18 -22.09 -1.89 -0.54
CA SER A 18 -22.22 -0.41 -0.52
C SER A 18 -21.60 0.27 0.71
N HIS A 19 -21.07 -0.50 1.67
CA HIS A 19 -20.50 0.02 2.92
C HIS A 19 -19.00 -0.28 3.04
N ALA A 20 -18.26 -0.28 1.94
CA ALA A 20 -16.80 -0.17 2.03
C ALA A 20 -16.48 1.21 2.65
N PRO A 21 -15.75 1.29 3.78
CA PRO A 21 -15.31 2.58 4.28
C PRO A 21 -14.50 3.26 3.18
N ALA A 22 -14.84 4.52 2.88
CA ALA A 22 -14.05 5.32 1.95
C ALA A 22 -12.59 5.27 2.41
N ALA A 23 -11.71 4.74 1.58
CA ALA A 23 -10.29 4.78 1.84
C ALA A 23 -9.87 6.26 1.84
N LEU A 24 -9.74 6.84 3.03
CA LEU A 24 -9.22 8.18 3.23
C LEU A 24 -7.77 8.19 2.72
N ALA A 25 -7.58 8.61 1.47
CA ALA A 25 -6.27 9.03 1.01
C ALA A 25 -5.81 10.14 1.96
N ALA A 26 -4.68 9.95 2.62
CA ALA A 26 -4.12 10.94 3.52
C ALA A 26 -3.79 12.22 2.73
N HIS A 27 -4.72 13.17 2.72
CA HIS A 27 -4.44 14.52 2.25
C HIS A 27 -3.38 15.10 3.20
N PRO A 28 -2.24 15.63 2.71
CA PRO A 28 -1.22 16.20 3.57
C PRO A 28 -1.77 17.46 4.24
N ALA A 29 -2.39 17.28 5.39
CA ALA A 29 -3.06 18.33 6.11
C ALA A 29 -2.02 19.30 6.70
N LYS A 30 -2.26 20.59 6.47
CA LYS A 30 -1.71 21.76 7.19
C LYS A 30 -0.22 22.11 6.98
N THR A 31 0.69 21.15 6.80
CA THR A 31 2.15 21.44 6.66
C THR A 31 2.66 21.34 5.22
N GLY A 32 1.89 20.72 4.32
CA GLY A 32 2.34 20.37 2.98
C GLY A 32 3.40 19.24 2.94
N ALA A 33 3.75 18.66 4.09
CA ALA A 33 4.65 17.51 4.17
C ALA A 33 3.88 16.21 3.86
N ARG A 34 4.44 15.39 2.97
CA ARG A 34 3.92 14.08 2.60
C ARG A 34 4.81 13.01 3.22
N THR A 35 4.21 12.14 4.04
CA THR A 35 4.91 11.09 4.76
C THR A 35 4.52 9.72 4.20
N LEU A 36 5.49 8.83 4.08
CA LEU A 36 5.26 7.41 3.79
C LEU A 36 5.71 6.55 4.95
N SER A 37 5.12 5.37 5.06
CA SER A 37 5.49 4.34 6.01
C SER A 37 5.45 3.00 5.30
N PHE A 38 6.55 2.26 5.37
CA PHE A 38 6.72 0.98 4.73
C PHE A 38 7.13 -0.06 5.76
N ALA A 39 6.59 -1.25 5.58
CA ALA A 39 7.02 -2.46 6.27
C ALA A 39 7.43 -3.47 5.19
N HIS A 40 8.73 -3.71 5.07
CA HIS A 40 9.26 -4.65 4.10
C HIS A 40 9.10 -6.08 4.65
N THR A 41 8.23 -6.87 4.03
CA THR A 41 7.84 -8.20 4.53
C THR A 41 8.96 -9.23 4.47
N HIS A 42 9.84 -9.15 3.47
CA HIS A 42 10.93 -10.12 3.29
C HIS A 42 12.22 -9.80 4.07
N THR A 43 12.59 -8.52 4.23
CA THR A 43 13.80 -8.11 4.98
C THR A 43 13.51 -7.72 6.43
N GLY A 44 12.25 -7.45 6.77
CA GLY A 44 11.84 -6.93 8.08
C GLY A 44 12.15 -5.44 8.28
N GLU A 45 12.67 -4.74 7.26
CA GLU A 45 12.96 -3.32 7.34
C GLU A 45 11.66 -2.51 7.46
N ASN A 46 11.59 -1.61 8.45
CA ASN A 46 10.49 -0.68 8.62
C ASN A 46 11.01 0.74 8.48
N LEU A 47 10.39 1.54 7.62
CA LEU A 47 10.83 2.90 7.34
C LEU A 47 9.65 3.86 7.31
N ARG A 48 9.72 4.93 8.08
CA ARG A 48 8.78 6.06 8.06
C ARG A 48 9.54 7.35 7.82
N PHE A 49 9.16 8.11 6.79
CA PHE A 49 9.89 9.31 6.40
C PHE A 49 9.04 10.28 5.56
N VAL A 50 9.42 11.55 5.58
CA VAL A 50 8.83 12.59 4.73
C VAL A 50 9.55 12.55 3.38
N TYR A 51 8.79 12.35 2.30
CA TYR A 51 9.35 12.25 0.94
C TYR A 51 9.16 13.52 0.12
N ALA A 52 8.21 14.37 0.49
CA ALA A 52 7.96 15.63 -0.18
C ALA A 52 7.45 16.70 0.80
N VAL A 53 7.76 17.96 0.54
CA VAL A 53 7.28 19.12 1.30
C VAL A 53 6.83 20.21 0.33
N LYS A 54 5.60 20.72 0.49
CA LYS A 54 5.01 21.75 -0.36
C LYS A 54 5.02 21.40 -1.86
N GLY A 55 4.93 20.12 -2.19
CA GLY A 55 4.93 19.62 -3.57
C GLY A 55 6.32 19.27 -4.12
N GLU A 56 7.39 19.69 -3.45
CA GLU A 56 8.77 19.37 -3.84
C GLU A 56 9.23 18.06 -3.22
N TYR A 57 9.84 17.20 -4.03
CA TYR A 57 10.43 15.94 -3.56
C TYR A 57 11.77 16.17 -2.87
N ILE A 58 12.06 15.38 -1.84
CA ILE A 58 13.34 15.43 -1.12
C ILE A 58 14.27 14.36 -1.71
N PRO A 59 15.35 14.72 -2.42
CA PRO A 59 16.19 13.73 -3.11
C PRO A 59 16.76 12.65 -2.19
N GLU A 60 17.18 13.01 -0.98
CA GLU A 60 17.68 12.05 0.00
C GLU A 60 16.60 11.06 0.49
N ALA A 61 15.34 11.50 0.54
CA ALA A 61 14.23 10.62 0.86
C ALA A 61 13.95 9.63 -0.28
N LEU A 62 14.06 10.08 -1.54
CA LEU A 62 13.90 9.24 -2.72
C LEU A 62 15.02 8.20 -2.85
N LYS A 63 16.27 8.55 -2.51
CA LYS A 63 17.37 7.57 -2.43
C LYS A 63 17.08 6.47 -1.41
N LYS A 64 16.57 6.83 -0.23
CA LYS A 64 16.18 5.86 0.80
C LYS A 64 15.00 5.01 0.35
N LEU A 65 14.04 5.59 -0.37
CA LEU A 65 12.93 4.86 -0.97
C LEU A 65 13.45 3.81 -1.95
N ASN A 66 14.30 4.19 -2.89
CA ASN A 66 14.89 3.27 -3.87
C ASN A 66 15.67 2.13 -3.20
N TYR A 67 16.42 2.42 -2.14
CA TYR A 67 17.14 1.39 -1.39
C TYR A 67 16.18 0.43 -0.66
N LEU A 68 15.12 0.97 -0.06
CA LEU A 68 14.12 0.15 0.61
C LEU A 68 13.41 -0.77 -0.39
N LEU A 69 13.12 -0.26 -1.60
CA LEU A 69 12.45 -1.00 -2.67
C LEU A 69 13.42 -1.81 -3.56
N ARG A 70 14.67 -2.00 -3.13
CA ARG A 70 15.64 -2.84 -3.84
C ARG A 70 15.11 -4.27 -3.97
N ASP A 71 15.57 -4.96 -5.00
CA ASP A 71 15.31 -6.38 -5.12
C ASP A 71 15.90 -7.12 -3.91
N HIS A 72 15.08 -7.84 -3.17
CA HIS A 72 15.49 -8.44 -1.90
C HIS A 72 16.29 -9.75 -2.08
N HIS A 73 16.31 -10.33 -3.28
CA HIS A 73 17.08 -11.54 -3.57
C HIS A 73 18.51 -11.21 -4.03
N SER A 74 18.66 -10.19 -4.87
CA SER A 74 19.93 -9.77 -5.48
C SER A 74 20.54 -8.54 -4.83
N GLY A 75 19.74 -7.74 -4.10
CA GLY A 75 20.13 -6.44 -3.55
C GLY A 75 20.18 -5.32 -4.59
N GLN A 76 19.80 -5.57 -5.84
CA GLN A 76 19.88 -4.57 -6.91
C GLN A 76 18.91 -3.40 -6.65
N ILE A 77 19.45 -2.19 -6.67
CA ILE A 77 18.67 -0.96 -6.48
C ILE A 77 18.14 -0.48 -7.85
N GLY A 78 16.83 -0.34 -7.96
CA GLY A 78 16.17 0.31 -9.09
C GLY A 78 15.84 1.77 -8.79
N ARG A 79 15.86 2.64 -9.82
CA ARG A 79 15.40 4.03 -9.70
C ARG A 79 13.89 4.09 -9.96
N MET A 80 13.12 4.43 -8.95
CA MET A 80 11.64 4.45 -9.01
C MET A 80 11.04 5.87 -8.86
N ASP A 81 11.89 6.90 -8.67
CA ASP A 81 11.52 8.32 -8.59
C ASP A 81 11.42 9.05 -9.94
#